data_AF-A0A0L0C8Y7-F1
#
_entry.id   AF-A0A0L0C8Y7-F1
#
_cell.length_a   1.000
_cell.length_b   1.000
_cell.length_c   1.000
_cell.angle_alpha   90.00
_cell.angle_beta   90.00
_cell.angle_gamma   90.00
#
_symmetry.space_group_name_H-M   'P 1'
#
loop_
_entity.id
_entity.type
_entity.pdbx_description
1 polymer ?
#
loop_
_entity_poly.entity_id
_entity_poly.type
_entity_poly.pdbx_seq_one_letter_code
_entity_poly.pdbx_strand_id
1 'polypeptide(L)'
;MQWRRYVFIITFAVVFCEFLGDFNTLWTCQWPKINPESLKENDINSNTLHVMLIADTHLLGPMKGHWLDKLYREWHMRRAFQAAMLLHKPDVVFVLGDLFDEGDMVDHEDFEEYVRRFRSHFHAPPSIPVISAVGNHDVGFHYKMHPYFIDRFERNFNNTGVQMYSIRDNHFVFINSMAMENDGCEFCENAKKELINVADKLNCLKNPKKCTKAQTLKDNQHYSRPIVLQHFPTYRVSDRVCRQHDAPNIEEYREKWEVLSKNSTDWLGKLLHPRLSFAGHTHNYCYSINRWGIEEYTVASFSWRNKVNPSFLMASITPTKHEVFKCNMLEQQLVYSTYIISLAVLALLLIWDCIKILQNLCVKTKDKNKIN
;
A
#
# COMPACT_ATOMS: atom_id res chain seq x y z
N MET A 1 33.80 -17.57 27.77
CA MET A 1 32.49 -18.21 27.43
C MET A 1 31.29 -17.31 27.68
N GLN A 2 31.30 -16.42 28.68
CA GLN A 2 30.14 -15.57 29.01
C GLN A 2 29.76 -14.55 27.91
N TRP A 3 30.72 -13.97 27.18
CA TRP A 3 30.44 -13.00 26.10
C TRP A 3 29.60 -13.59 24.94
N ARG A 4 29.69 -14.91 24.70
CA ARG A 4 29.00 -15.59 23.58
C ARG A 4 27.47 -15.51 23.66
N ARG A 5 26.89 -15.59 24.87
CA ARG A 5 25.43 -15.47 25.05
C ARG A 5 24.93 -14.05 24.81
N TYR A 6 25.71 -13.02 25.14
CA TYR A 6 25.34 -11.63 24.86
C TYR A 6 25.30 -11.39 23.35
N VAL A 7 26.35 -11.85 22.65
CA VAL A 7 26.40 -11.79 21.19
C VAL A 7 25.22 -12.55 20.58
N PHE A 8 24.94 -13.77 21.05
CA PHE A 8 23.81 -14.55 20.56
C PHE A 8 22.47 -13.83 20.70
N ILE A 9 22.16 -13.24 21.87
CA ILE A 9 20.89 -12.53 22.10
C ILE A 9 20.79 -11.30 21.20
N ILE A 10 21.86 -10.49 21.13
CA ILE A 10 21.89 -9.29 20.28
C ILE A 10 21.72 -9.67 18.82
N THR A 11 22.50 -10.65 18.33
CA THR A 11 22.41 -11.13 16.94
C THR A 11 21.05 -11.70 16.64
N PHE A 12 20.46 -12.51 17.53
CA PHE A 12 19.13 -13.07 17.32
C PHE A 12 18.06 -11.97 17.23
N ALA A 13 18.07 -11.00 18.15
CA ALA A 13 17.12 -9.89 18.14
C ALA A 13 17.22 -9.08 16.84
N VAL A 14 18.43 -8.70 16.44
CA VAL A 14 18.66 -7.93 15.20
C VAL A 14 18.26 -8.74 13.97
N VAL A 15 18.68 -10.01 13.87
CA VAL A 15 18.35 -10.86 12.72
C VAL A 15 16.84 -11.09 12.63
N PHE A 16 16.18 -11.35 13.75
CA PHE A 16 14.74 -11.53 13.78
C PHE A 16 14.01 -10.25 13.37
N CYS A 17 14.24 -9.15 14.09
CA CYS A 17 13.51 -7.90 13.89
C CYS A 17 13.76 -7.28 12.52
N GLU A 18 14.99 -7.32 12.01
CA GLU A 18 15.35 -6.58 10.79
C GLU A 18 15.27 -7.44 9.52
N PHE A 19 15.24 -8.78 9.64
CA PHE A 19 15.31 -9.66 8.47
C PHE A 19 14.32 -10.80 8.43
N LEU A 20 13.94 -11.42 9.56
CA LEU A 20 13.08 -12.62 9.56
C LEU A 20 11.61 -12.34 9.92
N GLY A 21 11.33 -11.30 10.70
CA GLY A 21 9.99 -11.00 11.21
C GLY A 21 8.97 -10.81 10.10
N ASP A 22 9.32 -10.09 9.04
CA ASP A 22 8.45 -9.93 7.87
C ASP A 22 8.18 -11.26 7.18
N PHE A 23 9.20 -12.08 6.95
CA PHE A 23 9.00 -13.41 6.35
C PHE A 23 8.10 -14.30 7.21
N ASN A 24 8.29 -14.27 8.52
CA ASN A 24 7.48 -15.04 9.45
C ASN A 24 6.01 -14.61 9.42
N THR A 25 5.76 -13.30 9.40
CA THR A 25 4.41 -12.74 9.37
C THR A 25 3.74 -13.03 8.03
N LEU A 26 4.42 -12.68 6.93
CA LEU A 26 3.86 -12.73 5.58
C LEU A 26 3.72 -14.15 5.02
N TRP A 27 4.49 -15.14 5.51
CA TRP A 27 4.33 -16.54 5.09
C TRP A 27 2.91 -17.08 5.31
N THR A 28 2.17 -16.49 6.26
CA THR A 28 0.80 -16.90 6.56
C THR A 28 -0.21 -16.40 5.53
N CYS A 29 0.14 -15.40 4.72
CA CYS A 29 -0.72 -14.84 3.70
C CYS A 29 -0.73 -15.72 2.43
N GLN A 30 -1.92 -15.92 1.87
CA GLN A 30 -2.11 -16.74 0.67
C GLN A 30 -2.98 -16.01 -0.35
N TRP A 31 -2.71 -16.25 -1.62
CA TRP A 31 -3.58 -15.82 -2.69
C TRP A 31 -4.97 -16.44 -2.50
N PRO A 32 -6.04 -15.64 -2.42
CA PRO A 32 -7.37 -16.19 -2.24
C PRO A 32 -7.78 -16.95 -3.50
N LYS A 33 -8.44 -18.10 -3.34
CA LYS A 33 -8.79 -18.98 -4.46
C LYS A 33 -10.16 -18.63 -5.00
N ILE A 34 -10.26 -18.41 -6.31
CA ILE A 34 -11.55 -18.27 -6.99
C ILE A 34 -12.12 -19.67 -7.23
N ASN A 35 -13.36 -19.92 -6.82
CA ASN A 35 -14.00 -21.22 -7.04
C ASN A 35 -14.18 -21.50 -8.55
N PRO A 36 -13.55 -22.56 -9.11
CA PRO A 36 -13.63 -22.88 -10.54
C PRO A 36 -15.05 -23.16 -11.02
N GLU A 37 -15.92 -23.71 -10.17
CA GLU A 37 -17.31 -24.03 -10.53
C GLU A 37 -18.15 -22.77 -10.80
N SER A 38 -17.67 -21.59 -10.36
CA SER A 38 -18.33 -20.31 -10.56
C SER A 38 -17.81 -19.50 -11.76
N LEU A 39 -16.77 -20.01 -12.44
CA LEU A 39 -16.15 -19.35 -13.59
C LEU A 39 -16.95 -19.59 -14.87
N LYS A 40 -16.99 -18.58 -15.74
CA LYS A 40 -17.52 -18.77 -17.09
C LYS A 40 -16.48 -19.44 -17.96
N GLU A 41 -16.90 -20.12 -19.03
CA GLU A 41 -16.00 -20.84 -19.96
C GLU A 41 -14.89 -19.94 -20.53
N ASN A 42 -15.20 -18.65 -20.78
CA ASN A 42 -14.20 -17.66 -21.22
C ASN A 42 -13.17 -17.30 -20.14
N ASP A 43 -13.52 -17.41 -18.85
CA ASP A 43 -12.60 -17.13 -17.74
C ASP A 43 -11.65 -18.30 -17.46
N ILE A 44 -12.04 -19.54 -17.82
CA ILE A 44 -11.20 -20.75 -17.65
C ILE A 44 -9.91 -20.64 -18.47
N ASN A 45 -9.98 -20.00 -19.64
CA ASN A 45 -8.83 -19.76 -20.50
C ASN A 45 -8.01 -18.52 -20.08
N SER A 46 -8.57 -17.63 -19.24
CA SER A 46 -7.86 -16.47 -18.70
C SER A 46 -7.13 -16.88 -17.41
N ASN A 47 -5.80 -16.90 -17.43
CA ASN A 47 -5.03 -17.16 -16.22
C ASN A 47 -5.39 -16.12 -15.14
N THR A 48 -5.73 -16.58 -13.93
CA THR A 48 -6.01 -15.72 -12.78
C THR A 48 -4.86 -14.73 -12.58
N LEU A 49 -5.21 -13.45 -12.46
CA LEU A 49 -4.29 -12.36 -12.21
C LEU A 49 -4.15 -12.14 -10.70
N HIS A 50 -2.93 -12.25 -10.19
CA HIS A 50 -2.61 -11.97 -8.80
C HIS A 50 -2.11 -10.53 -8.66
N VAL A 51 -2.93 -9.70 -8.02
CA VAL A 51 -2.67 -8.27 -7.82
C VAL A 51 -2.34 -8.02 -6.36
N MET A 52 -1.19 -7.41 -6.09
CA MET A 52 -0.89 -6.86 -4.77
C MET A 52 -1.25 -5.38 -4.75
N LEU A 53 -2.02 -4.93 -3.75
CA LEU A 53 -2.38 -3.52 -3.58
C LEU A 53 -1.82 -2.97 -2.28
N ILE A 54 -1.05 -1.88 -2.39
CA ILE A 54 -0.54 -1.09 -1.26
C ILE A 54 -1.04 0.35 -1.38
N ALA A 55 -1.04 1.10 -0.29
CA ALA A 55 -1.42 2.50 -0.26
C ALA A 55 -0.64 3.26 0.81
N ASP A 56 -0.60 4.59 0.69
CA ASP A 56 -0.12 5.50 1.73
C ASP A 56 1.25 5.06 2.26
N THR A 57 2.23 4.95 1.37
CA THR A 57 3.59 4.60 1.78
C THR A 57 4.26 5.74 2.55
N HIS A 58 3.88 7.00 2.27
CA HIS A 58 4.39 8.20 2.94
C HIS A 58 5.89 8.12 3.20
N LEU A 59 6.70 8.02 2.14
CA LEU A 59 8.14 8.21 2.33
C LEU A 59 8.36 9.57 2.99
N LEU A 60 9.21 9.61 4.02
CA LEU A 60 9.37 10.80 4.85
C LEU A 60 10.20 11.87 4.14
N GLY A 61 9.78 13.11 4.33
CA GLY A 61 10.41 14.28 3.72
C GLY A 61 11.38 15.02 4.62
N PRO A 62 12.08 16.00 4.05
CA PRO A 62 13.06 16.80 4.77
C PRO A 62 12.44 17.88 5.66
N MET A 63 11.16 18.25 5.48
CA MET A 63 10.57 19.39 6.18
C MET A 63 10.00 19.02 7.55
N LYS A 64 9.20 17.95 7.62
CA LYS A 64 8.48 17.47 8.82
C LYS A 64 8.99 16.12 9.29
N GLY A 65 9.72 15.39 8.45
CA GLY A 65 10.29 14.09 8.78
C GLY A 65 11.55 14.17 9.66
N HIS A 66 11.58 13.39 10.74
CA HIS A 66 12.79 13.21 11.53
C HIS A 66 13.68 12.11 10.90
N TRP A 67 15.00 12.34 10.80
CA TRP A 67 15.91 11.43 10.09
C TRP A 67 15.94 10.00 10.65
N LEU A 68 15.82 9.81 11.97
CA LEU A 68 15.73 8.47 12.58
C LEU A 68 14.43 7.75 12.20
N ASP A 69 13.31 8.50 12.16
CA ASP A 69 12.01 7.93 11.80
C ASP A 69 12.04 7.54 10.32
N LYS A 70 12.58 8.42 9.47
CA LYS A 70 12.82 8.15 8.05
C LYS A 70 13.64 6.87 7.86
N LEU A 71 14.81 6.79 8.50
CA LEU A 71 15.70 5.63 8.41
C LEU A 71 14.98 4.34 8.77
N TYR A 72 14.28 4.32 9.91
CA TYR A 72 13.74 3.08 10.45
C TYR A 72 12.42 2.66 9.81
N ARG A 73 11.49 3.60 9.61
CA ARG A 73 10.18 3.29 8.99
C ARG A 73 10.34 2.81 7.55
N GLU A 74 11.20 3.47 6.79
CA GLU A 74 11.41 3.09 5.38
C GLU A 74 12.21 1.82 5.23
N TRP A 75 13.12 1.54 6.18
CA TRP A 75 13.75 0.24 6.26
C TRP A 75 12.70 -0.87 6.39
N HIS A 76 11.77 -0.75 7.34
CA HIS A 76 10.72 -1.77 7.53
C HIS A 76 9.75 -1.87 6.36
N MET A 77 9.35 -0.75 5.75
CA MET A 77 8.57 -0.80 4.50
C MET A 77 9.30 -1.55 3.40
N ARG A 78 10.60 -1.25 3.19
CA ARG A 78 11.43 -1.97 2.22
C ARG A 78 11.50 -3.45 2.57
N ARG A 79 11.74 -3.82 3.83
CA ARG A 79 11.84 -5.23 4.25
C ARG A 79 10.55 -5.99 4.00
N ALA A 80 9.41 -5.44 4.41
CA ALA A 80 8.10 -6.02 4.18
C ALA A 80 7.79 -6.17 2.69
N PHE A 81 8.06 -5.14 1.88
CA PHE A 81 7.82 -5.20 0.42
C PHE A 81 8.70 -6.28 -0.25
N GLN A 82 9.98 -6.34 0.07
CA GLN A 82 10.89 -7.33 -0.51
C GLN A 82 10.54 -8.77 -0.06
N ALA A 83 10.10 -8.95 1.18
CA ALA A 83 9.59 -10.23 1.65
C ALA A 83 8.31 -10.64 0.91
N ALA A 84 7.35 -9.72 0.72
CA ALA A 84 6.13 -9.97 -0.04
C ALA A 84 6.42 -10.34 -1.50
N MET A 85 7.36 -9.65 -2.17
CA MET A 85 7.77 -9.98 -3.54
C MET A 85 8.36 -11.39 -3.63
N LEU A 86 9.23 -11.77 -2.69
CA LEU A 86 9.90 -13.07 -2.70
C LEU A 86 8.93 -14.22 -2.43
N LEU A 87 8.01 -14.03 -1.47
CA LEU A 87 7.08 -15.04 -1.01
C LEU A 87 5.90 -15.23 -1.97
N HIS A 88 5.28 -14.14 -2.42
CA HIS A 88 3.99 -14.20 -3.09
C HIS A 88 4.08 -14.02 -4.60
N LYS A 89 5.12 -13.35 -5.11
CA LYS A 89 5.37 -13.16 -6.55
C LYS A 89 4.11 -12.71 -7.33
N PRO A 90 3.55 -11.52 -7.01
CA PRO A 90 2.36 -11.03 -7.71
C PRO A 90 2.65 -10.82 -9.20
N ASP A 91 1.59 -10.78 -10.00
CA ASP A 91 1.70 -10.45 -11.42
C ASP A 91 1.82 -8.93 -11.65
N VAL A 92 1.27 -8.12 -10.74
CA VAL A 92 1.34 -6.65 -10.74
C VAL A 92 1.16 -6.10 -9.33
N VAL A 93 1.82 -4.98 -9.05
CA VAL A 93 1.61 -4.19 -7.83
C VAL A 93 0.93 -2.88 -8.18
N PHE A 94 -0.16 -2.56 -7.50
CA PHE A 94 -0.79 -1.24 -7.55
C PHE A 94 -0.54 -0.47 -6.25
N VAL A 95 -0.14 0.80 -6.38
CA VAL A 95 0.08 1.72 -5.25
C VAL A 95 -0.98 2.82 -5.30
N LEU A 96 -1.84 2.92 -4.29
CA LEU A 96 -3.03 3.79 -4.35
C LEU A 96 -2.77 5.18 -3.76
N GLY A 97 -1.75 5.87 -4.27
CA GLY A 97 -1.41 7.25 -3.91
C GLY A 97 -0.65 7.41 -2.59
N ASP A 98 -0.29 8.66 -2.31
CA ASP A 98 0.51 9.10 -1.17
C ASP A 98 1.81 8.32 -1.04
N LEU A 99 2.55 8.34 -2.15
CA LEU A 99 3.88 7.76 -2.23
C LEU A 99 4.83 8.52 -1.28
N PHE A 100 4.68 9.83 -1.24
CA PHE A 100 5.52 10.77 -0.49
C PHE A 100 4.71 11.51 0.55
N ASP A 101 5.30 11.85 1.70
CA ASP A 101 4.60 12.60 2.76
C ASP A 101 4.55 14.12 2.50
N GLU A 102 5.47 14.62 1.68
CA GLU A 102 5.67 16.06 1.43
C GLU A 102 5.86 16.35 -0.07
N GLY A 103 5.36 15.47 -0.94
CA GLY A 103 5.47 15.59 -2.39
C GLY A 103 4.86 16.87 -2.95
N ASP A 104 3.94 17.52 -2.24
CA ASP A 104 3.33 18.80 -2.59
C ASP A 104 3.99 20.01 -1.89
N MET A 105 5.11 19.81 -1.19
CA MET A 105 5.81 20.85 -0.42
C MET A 105 7.25 21.05 -0.86
N VAL A 106 7.93 19.97 -1.25
CA VAL A 106 9.35 19.99 -1.57
C VAL A 106 9.64 20.55 -2.96
N ASP A 107 10.89 21.00 -3.17
CA ASP A 107 11.39 21.44 -4.48
C ASP A 107 11.67 20.26 -5.43
N HIS A 108 12.31 20.53 -6.57
CA HIS A 108 12.54 19.50 -7.58
C HIS A 108 13.62 18.50 -7.17
N GLU A 109 14.68 18.95 -6.48
CA GLU A 109 15.81 18.10 -6.10
C GLU A 109 15.38 17.09 -5.04
N ASP A 110 14.65 17.56 -4.03
CA ASP A 110 14.07 16.72 -2.99
C ASP A 110 13.01 15.76 -3.55
N PHE A 111 12.25 16.18 -4.56
CA PHE A 111 11.29 15.31 -5.25
C PHE A 111 11.98 14.18 -6.03
N GLU A 112 13.08 14.46 -6.73
CA GLU A 112 13.85 13.42 -7.42
C GLU A 112 14.49 12.43 -6.43
N GLU A 113 14.93 12.90 -5.26
CA GLU A 113 15.40 12.04 -4.17
C GLU A 113 14.28 11.14 -3.62
N TYR A 114 13.05 11.65 -3.51
CA TYR A 114 11.86 10.87 -3.20
C TYR A 114 11.62 9.76 -4.22
N VAL A 115 11.64 10.09 -5.51
CA VAL A 115 11.47 9.11 -6.61
C VAL A 115 12.56 8.03 -6.55
N ARG A 116 13.82 8.43 -6.35
CA ARG A 116 14.95 7.50 -6.23
C ARG A 116 14.77 6.54 -5.07
N ARG A 117 14.34 7.04 -3.91
CA ARG A 117 14.06 6.21 -2.72
C ARG A 117 12.88 5.27 -2.95
N PHE A 118 11.78 5.76 -3.53
CA PHE A 118 10.63 4.93 -3.85
C PHE A 118 11.00 3.76 -4.77
N ARG A 119 11.70 4.04 -5.88
CA ARG A 119 12.19 3.01 -6.80
C ARG A 119 13.14 2.02 -6.12
N SER A 120 13.88 2.44 -5.09
CA SER A 120 14.77 1.58 -4.31
C SER A 120 14.05 0.69 -3.29
N HIS A 121 13.08 1.26 -2.57
CA HIS A 121 12.37 0.57 -1.49
C HIS A 121 11.31 -0.38 -2.04
N PHE A 122 10.57 0.06 -3.05
CA PHE A 122 9.51 -0.68 -3.74
C PHE A 122 10.01 -1.31 -5.04
N HIS A 123 11.28 -1.74 -5.05
CA HIS A 123 11.87 -2.42 -6.21
C HIS A 123 11.25 -3.81 -6.41
N ALA A 124 10.68 -4.05 -7.59
CA ALA A 124 10.19 -5.35 -8.02
C ALA A 124 11.00 -5.88 -9.21
N PRO A 125 11.03 -7.20 -9.44
CA PRO A 125 11.60 -7.78 -10.67
C PRO A 125 11.01 -7.12 -11.93
N PRO A 126 11.78 -6.98 -13.03
CA PRO A 126 11.30 -6.31 -14.25
C PRO A 126 10.01 -6.87 -14.85
N SER A 127 9.69 -8.15 -14.57
CA SER A 127 8.46 -8.81 -15.01
C SER A 127 7.22 -8.40 -14.20
N ILE A 128 7.38 -7.74 -13.06
CA ILE A 128 6.31 -7.34 -12.15
C ILE A 128 6.21 -5.81 -12.17
N PRO A 129 5.28 -5.23 -12.94
CA PRO A 129 5.09 -3.79 -12.96
C PRO A 129 4.59 -3.28 -11.61
N VAL A 130 5.11 -2.12 -11.20
CA VAL A 130 4.61 -1.33 -10.06
C VAL A 130 3.98 -0.08 -10.64
N ILE A 131 2.65 0.04 -10.53
CA ILE A 131 1.88 1.13 -11.14
C ILE A 131 1.20 1.91 -10.01
N SER A 132 1.46 3.21 -9.97
CA SER A 132 1.02 4.07 -8.88
C SER A 132 -0.11 4.99 -9.34
N ALA A 133 -1.15 5.12 -8.53
CA ALA A 133 -2.05 6.27 -8.55
C ALA A 133 -1.37 7.47 -7.89
N VAL A 134 -1.90 8.66 -8.14
CA VAL A 134 -1.50 9.89 -7.46
C VAL A 134 -2.36 10.10 -6.20
N GLY A 135 -1.75 10.57 -5.10
CA GLY A 135 -2.44 10.98 -3.87
C GLY A 135 -2.27 12.47 -3.53
N ASN A 136 -2.95 12.94 -2.50
CA ASN A 136 -2.96 14.37 -2.15
C ASN A 136 -1.63 14.84 -1.53
N HIS A 137 -0.85 13.96 -0.90
CA HIS A 137 0.49 14.32 -0.44
C HIS A 137 1.50 14.34 -1.60
N ASP A 138 1.20 13.69 -2.72
CA ASP A 138 2.06 13.70 -3.90
C ASP A 138 1.93 15.00 -4.70
N VAL A 139 0.70 15.52 -4.87
CA VAL A 139 0.41 16.66 -5.76
C VAL A 139 -0.46 17.77 -5.17
N GLY A 140 -0.85 17.63 -3.90
CA GLY A 140 -1.73 18.54 -3.19
C GLY A 140 -3.18 18.07 -3.22
N PHE A 141 -3.93 18.44 -2.18
CA PHE A 141 -5.40 18.46 -2.26
C PHE A 141 -5.87 19.35 -3.41
N HIS A 142 -7.12 19.20 -3.81
CA HIS A 142 -7.72 19.93 -4.92
C HIS A 142 -7.38 21.45 -4.93
N TYR A 143 -7.55 22.13 -3.79
CA TYR A 143 -7.26 23.58 -3.66
C TYR A 143 -5.78 23.96 -3.83
N LYS A 144 -4.87 22.98 -3.79
CA LYS A 144 -3.41 23.14 -3.88
C LYS A 144 -2.83 22.50 -5.16
N MET A 145 -3.66 21.84 -5.98
CA MET A 145 -3.21 21.27 -7.23
C MET A 145 -2.57 22.34 -8.11
N HIS A 146 -1.40 22.02 -8.66
CA HIS A 146 -0.61 22.97 -9.46
C HIS A 146 0.16 22.22 -10.56
N PRO A 147 0.33 22.78 -11.77
CA PRO A 147 0.99 22.08 -12.87
C PRO A 147 2.39 21.58 -12.51
N TYR A 148 3.15 22.38 -11.76
CA TYR A 148 4.46 21.98 -11.24
C TYR A 148 4.47 20.62 -10.51
N PHE A 149 3.48 20.35 -9.66
CA PHE A 149 3.39 19.10 -8.90
C PHE A 149 2.91 17.94 -9.76
N ILE A 150 1.92 18.19 -10.61
CA ILE A 150 1.37 17.20 -11.56
C ILE A 150 2.47 16.78 -12.56
N ASP A 151 3.12 17.73 -13.23
CA ASP A 151 4.08 17.44 -14.31
C ASP A 151 5.28 16.62 -13.81
N ARG A 152 5.80 16.92 -12.62
CA ARG A 152 6.94 16.17 -12.06
C ARG A 152 6.56 14.75 -11.64
N PHE A 153 5.34 14.56 -11.15
CA PHE A 153 4.82 13.22 -10.84
C PHE A 153 4.56 12.42 -12.12
N GLU A 154 3.94 13.04 -13.14
CA GLU A 154 3.65 12.41 -14.42
C GLU A 154 4.92 11.91 -15.11
N ARG A 155 6.00 12.70 -15.13
CA ARG A 155 7.29 12.29 -15.71
C ARG A 155 7.86 10.99 -15.11
N ASN A 156 7.52 10.67 -13.87
CA ASN A 156 8.10 9.56 -13.13
C ASN A 156 7.19 8.35 -12.97
N PHE A 157 5.87 8.56 -12.94
CA PHE A 157 4.86 7.53 -12.66
C PHE A 157 3.77 7.44 -13.74
N ASN A 158 3.70 8.42 -14.64
CA ASN A 158 2.80 8.46 -15.80
C ASN A 158 1.34 8.21 -15.43
N ASN A 159 0.84 8.74 -14.31
CA ASN A 159 -0.55 8.54 -13.87
C ASN A 159 -1.05 9.70 -12.98
N THR A 160 -1.49 10.78 -13.61
CA THR A 160 -1.90 12.03 -12.94
C THR A 160 -3.32 12.49 -13.29
N GLY A 161 -4.01 11.78 -14.17
CA GLY A 161 -5.36 12.09 -14.64
C GLY A 161 -6.28 10.87 -14.53
N VAL A 162 -6.87 10.47 -15.66
CA VAL A 162 -7.65 9.22 -15.76
C VAL A 162 -7.06 8.31 -16.82
N GLN A 163 -6.69 7.09 -16.42
CA GLN A 163 -6.00 6.14 -17.29
C GLN A 163 -6.59 4.74 -17.21
N MET A 164 -6.56 4.03 -18.34
CA MET A 164 -7.04 2.65 -18.45
C MET A 164 -5.86 1.72 -18.74
N TYR A 165 -5.69 0.70 -17.90
CA TYR A 165 -4.75 -0.39 -18.08
C TYR A 165 -5.51 -1.70 -18.30
N SER A 166 -5.01 -2.54 -19.19
CA SER A 166 -5.57 -3.87 -19.44
C SER A 166 -4.51 -4.94 -19.21
N ILE A 167 -4.79 -5.87 -18.29
CA ILE A 167 -3.86 -6.93 -17.91
C ILE A 167 -4.64 -8.24 -17.86
N ARG A 168 -4.27 -9.22 -18.71
CA ARG A 168 -4.97 -10.52 -18.84
C ARG A 168 -6.50 -10.33 -18.95
N ASP A 169 -6.92 -9.48 -19.87
CA ASP A 169 -8.33 -9.12 -20.14
C ASP A 169 -9.10 -8.44 -19.00
N ASN A 170 -8.42 -8.08 -17.91
CA ASN A 170 -8.98 -7.25 -16.84
C ASN A 170 -8.69 -5.79 -17.12
N HIS A 171 -9.74 -4.96 -17.13
CA HIS A 171 -9.61 -3.52 -17.28
C HIS A 171 -9.58 -2.81 -15.94
N PHE A 172 -8.53 -2.05 -15.71
CA PHE A 172 -8.31 -1.20 -14.54
C PHE A 172 -8.38 0.26 -14.96
N VAL A 173 -9.13 1.07 -14.21
CA VAL A 173 -9.27 2.50 -14.46
C VAL A 173 -8.71 3.23 -13.25
N PHE A 174 -7.56 3.86 -13.44
CA PHE A 174 -6.95 4.75 -12.47
C PHE A 174 -7.57 6.13 -12.58
N ILE A 175 -7.91 6.72 -11.43
CA ILE A 175 -8.51 8.06 -11.35
C ILE A 175 -7.74 8.89 -10.34
N ASN A 176 -7.25 10.06 -10.77
CA ASN A 176 -6.82 11.12 -9.89
C ASN A 176 -8.05 11.68 -9.15
N SER A 177 -8.22 11.30 -7.89
CA SER A 177 -9.35 11.71 -7.06
C SER A 177 -9.38 13.21 -6.75
N MET A 178 -8.23 13.89 -6.73
CA MET A 178 -8.15 15.33 -6.45
C MET A 178 -8.68 16.16 -7.62
N ALA A 179 -8.71 15.59 -8.83
CA ALA A 179 -9.31 16.19 -10.02
C ALA A 179 -10.82 15.88 -10.14
N MET A 180 -11.43 15.16 -9.20
CA MET A 180 -12.84 14.73 -9.27
C MET A 180 -13.80 15.66 -8.54
N GLU A 181 -13.44 16.90 -8.21
CA GLU A 181 -14.36 17.85 -7.59
C GLU A 181 -15.48 18.33 -8.52
N ASN A 182 -15.25 18.31 -9.84
CA ASN A 182 -16.21 18.68 -10.89
C ASN A 182 -16.78 20.11 -10.70
N ASP A 183 -15.91 21.06 -10.35
CA ASP A 183 -16.21 22.47 -10.15
C ASP A 183 -15.81 23.35 -11.36
N GLY A 184 -15.28 22.73 -12.43
CA GLY A 184 -14.84 23.41 -13.64
C GLY A 184 -13.37 23.84 -13.66
N CYS A 185 -12.58 23.42 -12.66
CA CYS A 185 -11.13 23.64 -12.67
C CYS A 185 -10.46 23.01 -13.91
N GLU A 186 -9.29 23.54 -14.33
CA GLU A 186 -8.58 23.04 -15.52
C GLU A 186 -8.26 21.54 -15.41
N PHE A 187 -7.72 21.10 -14.27
CA PHE A 187 -7.44 19.67 -14.00
C PHE A 187 -8.71 18.82 -14.05
N CYS A 188 -9.83 19.35 -13.57
CA CYS A 188 -11.12 18.69 -13.49
C CYS A 188 -11.72 18.47 -14.87
N GLU A 189 -11.68 19.50 -15.73
CA GLU A 189 -12.16 19.41 -17.10
C GLU A 189 -11.27 18.49 -17.95
N ASN A 190 -9.96 18.46 -17.72
CA ASN A 190 -9.08 17.50 -18.37
C ASN A 190 -9.39 16.06 -17.93
N ALA A 191 -9.47 15.81 -16.62
CA ALA A 191 -9.79 14.49 -16.08
C ALA A 191 -11.18 14.01 -16.54
N LYS A 192 -12.15 14.92 -16.68
CA LYS A 192 -13.47 14.62 -17.24
C LYS A 192 -13.41 14.19 -18.70
N LYS A 193 -12.64 14.88 -19.55
CA LYS A 193 -12.43 14.48 -20.96
C LYS A 193 -11.77 13.10 -21.05
N GLU A 194 -10.77 12.85 -20.23
CA GLU A 194 -10.08 11.56 -20.17
C GLU A 194 -11.00 10.43 -19.71
N LEU A 195 -11.81 10.68 -18.68
CA LEU A 195 -12.79 9.73 -18.18
C LEU A 195 -13.84 9.38 -19.24
N ILE A 196 -14.37 10.38 -19.96
CA ILE A 196 -15.29 10.15 -21.09
C ILE A 196 -14.62 9.30 -22.17
N ASN A 197 -13.36 9.59 -22.51
CA ASN A 197 -12.62 8.81 -23.50
C ASN A 197 -12.40 7.35 -23.03
N VAL A 198 -12.12 7.12 -21.74
CA VAL A 198 -12.04 5.76 -21.17
C VAL A 198 -13.39 5.05 -21.24
N ALA A 199 -14.48 5.75 -20.89
CA ALA A 199 -15.82 5.20 -20.97
C ALA A 199 -16.19 4.81 -22.41
N ASP A 200 -15.83 5.65 -23.40
CA ASP A 200 -16.01 5.34 -24.82
C ASP A 200 -15.22 4.10 -25.24
N LYS A 201 -13.97 3.94 -24.78
CA LYS A 201 -13.16 2.75 -25.05
C LYS A 201 -13.83 1.50 -24.49
N LEU A 202 -14.29 1.54 -23.24
CA LEU A 202 -15.01 0.43 -22.59
C LEU A 202 -16.32 0.10 -23.33
N ASN A 203 -17.08 1.12 -23.76
CA ASN A 203 -18.30 0.93 -24.54
C ASN A 203 -18.03 0.32 -25.92
N CYS A 204 -16.93 0.72 -26.56
CA CYS A 204 -16.42 0.14 -27.80
C CYS A 204 -16.13 -1.36 -27.63
N LEU A 205 -15.41 -1.74 -26.56
CA LEU A 205 -15.09 -3.14 -26.27
C LEU A 205 -16.34 -3.96 -25.94
N LYS A 206 -17.28 -3.37 -25.19
CA LYS A 206 -18.56 -3.99 -24.86
C LYS A 206 -19.43 -4.22 -26.10
N ASN A 207 -19.36 -3.33 -27.09
CA ASN A 207 -20.15 -3.39 -28.32
C ASN A 207 -19.27 -3.21 -29.58
N PRO A 208 -18.43 -4.21 -29.94
CA PRO A 208 -17.44 -4.05 -31.02
C PRO A 208 -18.06 -3.64 -32.37
N LYS A 209 -19.28 -4.11 -32.66
CA LYS A 209 -20.02 -3.78 -33.89
C LYS A 209 -20.39 -2.29 -34.03
N LYS A 210 -20.49 -1.57 -32.91
CA LYS A 210 -20.82 -0.13 -32.88
C LYS A 210 -19.58 0.75 -32.68
N CYS A 211 -18.40 0.14 -32.56
CA CYS A 211 -17.17 0.87 -32.30
C CYS A 211 -16.64 1.53 -33.57
N THR A 212 -16.43 2.84 -33.52
CA THR A 212 -15.80 3.61 -34.61
C THR A 212 -14.27 3.69 -34.47
N LYS A 213 -13.72 3.38 -33.28
CA LYS A 213 -12.29 3.44 -32.97
C LYS A 213 -11.64 2.06 -33.14
N ALA A 214 -11.32 1.67 -34.37
CA ALA A 214 -10.74 0.36 -34.70
C ALA A 214 -9.47 0.02 -33.90
N GLN A 215 -8.66 1.02 -33.52
CA GLN A 215 -7.45 0.80 -32.72
C GLN A 215 -7.76 0.23 -31.33
N THR A 216 -8.85 0.67 -30.68
CA THR A 216 -9.24 0.16 -29.36
C THR A 216 -9.50 -1.34 -29.37
N LEU A 217 -10.10 -1.85 -30.45
CA LEU A 217 -10.36 -3.29 -30.64
C LEU A 217 -9.11 -4.09 -31.02
N LYS A 218 -8.06 -3.43 -31.54
CA LYS A 218 -6.75 -4.06 -31.79
C LYS A 218 -5.95 -4.18 -30.51
N ASP A 219 -5.96 -3.14 -29.69
CA ASP A 219 -5.17 -3.08 -28.45
C ASP A 219 -5.77 -3.99 -27.36
N ASN A 220 -7.08 -4.25 -27.40
CA ASN A 220 -7.81 -5.04 -26.42
C ASN A 220 -8.84 -5.91 -27.13
N GLN A 221 -8.73 -7.22 -26.94
CA GLN A 221 -9.59 -8.18 -27.65
C GLN A 221 -10.88 -8.51 -26.90
N HIS A 222 -10.86 -8.42 -25.57
CA HIS A 222 -11.97 -8.81 -24.72
C HIS A 222 -12.41 -7.67 -23.80
N TYR A 223 -13.72 -7.61 -23.54
CA TYR A 223 -14.32 -6.70 -22.58
C TYR A 223 -14.48 -7.37 -21.22
N SER A 224 -13.99 -6.71 -20.17
CA SER A 224 -14.40 -6.95 -18.79
C SER A 224 -15.04 -5.71 -18.18
N ARG A 225 -15.94 -5.88 -17.21
CA ARG A 225 -16.40 -4.73 -16.42
C ARG A 225 -15.21 -4.16 -15.63
N PRO A 226 -15.00 -2.83 -15.64
CA PRO A 226 -13.76 -2.26 -15.13
C PRO A 226 -13.67 -2.34 -13.61
N ILE A 227 -12.44 -2.33 -13.13
CA ILE A 227 -12.06 -2.18 -11.73
C ILE A 227 -11.52 -0.75 -11.56
N VAL A 228 -12.08 -0.02 -10.61
CA VAL A 228 -11.64 1.36 -10.31
C VAL A 228 -10.52 1.33 -9.27
N LEU A 229 -9.46 2.10 -9.53
CA LEU A 229 -8.33 2.30 -8.64
C LEU A 229 -8.15 3.81 -8.44
N GLN A 230 -8.17 4.28 -7.21
CA GLN A 230 -8.01 5.71 -6.91
C GLN A 230 -7.43 5.90 -5.52
N HIS A 231 -7.10 7.13 -5.15
CA HIS A 231 -6.59 7.42 -3.82
C HIS A 231 -7.74 7.68 -2.82
N PHE A 232 -8.63 8.64 -3.08
CA PHE A 232 -9.79 8.85 -2.19
C PHE A 232 -10.85 7.75 -2.38
N PRO A 233 -11.37 7.15 -1.30
CA PRO A 233 -12.51 6.24 -1.39
C PRO A 233 -13.77 6.94 -1.91
N THR A 234 -14.72 6.13 -2.36
CA THR A 234 -16.03 6.68 -2.76
C THR A 234 -16.77 7.24 -1.54
N TYR A 235 -17.79 8.08 -1.81
CA TYR A 235 -18.54 8.75 -0.76
C TYR A 235 -19.13 7.75 0.25
N ARG A 236 -18.71 7.89 1.51
CA ARG A 236 -19.31 7.31 2.71
C ARG A 236 -19.21 8.29 3.86
N VAL A 237 -20.17 8.27 4.78
CA VAL A 237 -20.21 9.18 5.93
C VAL A 237 -19.09 8.89 6.93
N SER A 238 -18.73 7.62 7.09
CA SER A 238 -17.66 7.16 7.97
C SER A 238 -17.38 5.69 7.70
N ASP A 239 -16.34 5.15 8.34
CA ASP A 239 -16.06 3.71 8.31
C ASP A 239 -17.07 2.84 9.07
N ARG A 240 -18.11 3.42 9.70
CA ARG A 240 -19.19 2.64 10.33
C ARG A 240 -19.96 1.78 9.33
N VAL A 241 -19.94 2.15 8.05
CA VAL A 241 -20.59 1.38 6.98
C VAL A 241 -19.77 0.17 6.53
N CYS A 242 -18.51 0.07 6.96
CA CYS A 242 -17.62 -1.01 6.57
C CYS A 242 -18.07 -2.32 7.22
N ARG A 243 -18.18 -3.37 6.42
CA ARG A 243 -18.42 -4.75 6.89
C ARG A 243 -17.24 -5.29 7.68
N GLN A 244 -16.03 -4.86 7.31
CA GLN A 244 -14.79 -5.12 8.03
C GLN A 244 -13.98 -3.84 8.02
N HIS A 245 -13.40 -3.46 9.16
CA HIS A 245 -12.48 -2.34 9.25
C HIS A 245 -11.45 -2.55 10.35
N ASP A 246 -10.38 -1.76 10.35
CA ASP A 246 -9.37 -1.77 11.42
C ASP A 246 -9.05 -0.39 12.01
N ALA A 247 -9.86 0.62 11.68
CA ALA A 247 -9.78 1.93 12.28
C ALA A 247 -10.02 1.83 13.80
N PRO A 248 -9.10 2.33 14.65
CA PRO A 248 -9.26 2.24 16.11
C PRO A 248 -10.40 3.15 16.60
N ASN A 249 -10.56 4.31 15.97
CA ASN A 249 -11.65 5.25 16.20
C ASN A 249 -12.30 5.55 14.85
N ILE A 250 -13.63 5.57 14.82
CA ILE A 250 -14.38 5.86 13.58
C ILE A 250 -14.83 7.32 13.61
N GLU A 251 -14.27 8.09 12.68
CA GLU A 251 -14.55 9.51 12.48
C GLU A 251 -15.57 9.73 11.37
N GLU A 252 -16.22 10.90 11.36
CA GLU A 252 -17.05 11.33 10.24
C GLU A 252 -16.19 11.95 9.14
N TYR A 253 -16.49 11.60 7.90
CA TYR A 253 -15.74 12.03 6.72
C TYR A 253 -16.39 13.21 6.03
N ARG A 254 -15.54 14.11 5.53
CA ARG A 254 -15.93 15.26 4.73
C ARG A 254 -15.75 14.91 3.26
N GLU A 255 -16.74 15.31 2.47
CA GLU A 255 -16.62 15.25 1.02
C GLU A 255 -15.43 16.10 0.56
N LYS A 256 -14.70 15.61 -0.45
CA LYS A 256 -13.55 16.25 -1.11
C LYS A 256 -12.27 16.28 -0.27
N TRP A 257 -12.29 15.72 0.93
CA TRP A 257 -11.13 15.58 1.80
C TRP A 257 -10.87 14.09 2.03
N GLU A 258 -11.62 13.46 2.93
CA GLU A 258 -11.41 12.05 3.27
C GLU A 258 -12.05 11.09 2.25
N VAL A 259 -13.05 11.55 1.51
CA VAL A 259 -13.81 10.78 0.52
C VAL A 259 -14.14 11.64 -0.70
N LEU A 260 -14.39 11.02 -1.84
CA LEU A 260 -15.00 11.72 -2.98
C LEU A 260 -16.36 12.32 -2.60
N SER A 261 -16.76 13.38 -3.30
CA SER A 261 -18.13 13.89 -3.18
C SER A 261 -19.16 12.84 -3.59
N LYS A 262 -20.36 12.93 -3.03
CA LYS A 262 -21.49 12.07 -3.41
C LYS A 262 -21.79 12.18 -4.90
N ASN A 263 -21.71 13.39 -5.44
CA ASN A 263 -22.02 13.67 -6.84
C ASN A 263 -20.98 13.05 -7.78
N SER A 264 -19.69 13.22 -7.45
CA SER A 264 -18.57 12.62 -8.18
C SER A 264 -18.61 11.10 -8.14
N THR A 265 -18.89 10.55 -6.95
CA THR A 265 -19.12 9.12 -6.76
C THR A 265 -20.22 8.62 -7.69
N ASP A 266 -21.42 9.20 -7.61
CA ASP A 266 -22.58 8.74 -8.40
C ASP A 266 -22.34 8.92 -9.91
N TRP A 267 -21.59 9.94 -10.33
CA TRP A 267 -21.20 10.16 -11.72
C TRP A 267 -20.23 9.10 -12.26
N LEU A 268 -19.16 8.80 -11.51
CA LEU A 268 -18.20 7.73 -11.86
C LEU A 268 -18.91 6.38 -12.05
N GLY A 269 -19.82 6.05 -11.14
CA GLY A 269 -20.62 4.82 -11.22
C GLY A 269 -21.48 4.74 -12.48
N LYS A 270 -22.17 5.84 -12.84
CA LYS A 270 -23.01 5.93 -14.04
C LYS A 270 -22.21 5.82 -15.33
N LEU A 271 -20.99 6.34 -15.36
CA LEU A 271 -20.20 6.38 -16.58
C LEU A 271 -19.44 5.05 -16.81
N LEU A 272 -18.81 4.52 -15.77
CA LEU A 272 -17.92 3.36 -15.88
C LEU A 272 -18.61 2.00 -15.63
N HIS A 273 -19.72 1.98 -14.88
CA HIS A 273 -20.38 0.74 -14.44
C HIS A 273 -19.41 -0.32 -13.86
N PRO A 274 -18.55 0.06 -12.90
CA PRO A 274 -17.48 -0.80 -12.39
C PRO A 274 -18.04 -2.04 -11.69
N ARG A 275 -17.18 -3.05 -11.51
CA ARG A 275 -17.52 -4.28 -10.76
C ARG A 275 -16.78 -4.40 -9.41
N LEU A 276 -15.69 -3.66 -9.25
CA LEU A 276 -14.85 -3.64 -8.06
C LEU A 276 -14.17 -2.27 -7.94
N SER A 277 -13.91 -1.81 -6.72
CA SER A 277 -13.24 -0.55 -6.43
C SER A 277 -12.17 -0.74 -5.35
N PHE A 278 -11.01 -0.11 -5.53
CA PHE A 278 -9.98 0.00 -4.49
C PHE A 278 -9.56 1.45 -4.29
N ALA A 279 -9.34 1.80 -3.03
CA ALA A 279 -8.91 3.13 -2.60
C ALA A 279 -7.83 3.09 -1.51
N GLY A 280 -7.21 4.22 -1.19
CA GLY A 280 -6.27 4.42 -0.07
C GLY A 280 -6.72 5.54 0.87
N HIS A 281 -5.82 6.45 1.21
CA HIS A 281 -6.06 7.75 1.86
C HIS A 281 -6.42 7.72 3.34
N THR A 282 -7.37 6.88 3.77
CA THR A 282 -7.85 6.89 5.17
C THR A 282 -6.90 6.21 6.15
N HIS A 283 -5.78 5.65 5.65
CA HIS A 283 -4.76 4.88 6.36
C HIS A 283 -5.23 3.59 7.04
N ASN A 284 -6.54 3.31 7.05
CA ASN A 284 -7.16 2.17 7.70
C ASN A 284 -7.87 1.30 6.67
N TYR A 285 -7.92 0.00 6.95
CA TYR A 285 -8.64 -0.94 6.13
C TYR A 285 -10.14 -0.72 6.30
N CYS A 286 -10.86 -0.72 5.18
CA CYS A 286 -12.31 -0.81 5.14
C CYS A 286 -12.74 -1.67 3.95
N TYR A 287 -13.57 -2.68 4.19
CA TYR A 287 -14.32 -3.38 3.16
C TYR A 287 -15.80 -3.03 3.29
N SER A 288 -16.42 -2.55 2.22
CA SER A 288 -17.82 -2.14 2.20
C SER A 288 -18.49 -2.45 0.86
N ILE A 289 -19.82 -2.32 0.82
CA ILE A 289 -20.55 -2.16 -0.44
C ILE A 289 -20.76 -0.67 -0.65
N ASN A 290 -20.16 -0.13 -1.70
CA ASN A 290 -20.24 1.28 -1.97
C ASN A 290 -21.58 1.68 -2.62
N ARG A 291 -21.72 2.95 -2.95
CA ARG A 291 -22.95 3.53 -3.52
C ARG A 291 -23.33 2.98 -4.90
N TRP A 292 -22.40 2.34 -5.60
CA TRP A 292 -22.68 1.70 -6.88
C TRP A 292 -23.24 0.28 -6.69
N GLY A 293 -23.35 -0.21 -5.45
CA GLY A 293 -23.80 -1.56 -5.13
C GLY A 293 -22.73 -2.62 -5.39
N ILE A 294 -21.45 -2.23 -5.42
CA ILE A 294 -20.31 -3.14 -5.62
C ILE A 294 -19.39 -3.14 -4.40
N GLU A 295 -18.50 -4.12 -4.36
CA GLU A 295 -17.45 -4.15 -3.34
C GLU A 295 -16.43 -3.03 -3.52
N GLU A 296 -16.10 -2.39 -2.41
CA GLU A 296 -15.01 -1.44 -2.31
C GLU A 296 -14.10 -1.77 -1.14
N TYR A 297 -12.80 -1.74 -1.40
CA TYR A 297 -11.75 -1.97 -0.42
C TYR A 297 -10.88 -0.71 -0.31
N THR A 298 -10.88 -0.09 0.86
CA THR A 298 -9.86 0.89 1.22
C THR A 298 -8.67 0.16 1.82
N VAL A 299 -7.52 0.27 1.18
CA VAL A 299 -6.25 -0.33 1.59
C VAL A 299 -5.70 0.50 2.75
N ALA A 300 -5.28 -0.17 3.83
CA ALA A 300 -4.62 0.52 4.93
C ALA A 300 -3.24 1.03 4.51
N SER A 301 -2.69 1.96 5.28
CA SER A 301 -1.34 2.43 5.02
C SER A 301 -0.32 1.29 5.12
N PHE A 302 0.65 1.31 4.20
CA PHE A 302 1.80 0.42 4.19
C PHE A 302 2.92 0.89 5.15
N SER A 303 2.67 1.90 5.98
CA SER A 303 3.70 2.57 6.81
C SER A 303 3.37 2.54 8.30
N TRP A 304 4.36 2.16 9.12
CA TRP A 304 4.29 2.29 10.58
C TRP A 304 4.16 3.72 11.08
N ARG A 305 4.42 4.72 10.21
CA ARG A 305 4.20 6.12 10.55
C ARG A 305 2.72 6.42 10.78
N ASN A 306 1.86 5.79 9.99
CA ASN A 306 0.43 6.09 9.97
C ASN A 306 -0.38 5.10 10.82
N LYS A 307 0.12 3.86 10.98
CA LYS A 307 -0.58 2.82 11.73
C LYS A 307 0.38 1.77 12.31
N VAL A 308 0.12 1.31 13.53
CA VAL A 308 0.97 0.31 14.23
C VAL A 308 0.92 -1.11 13.62
N ASN A 309 -0.16 -1.42 12.92
CA ASN A 309 -0.42 -2.68 12.23
C ASN A 309 -0.79 -2.44 10.74
N PRO A 310 0.19 -2.06 9.89
CA PRO A 310 0.02 -1.90 8.46
C PRO A 310 -0.48 -3.19 7.79
N SER A 311 -1.09 -3.04 6.61
CA SER A 311 -1.51 -4.19 5.82
C SER A 311 -1.53 -3.84 4.34
N PHE A 312 -1.54 -4.87 3.50
CA PHE A 312 -1.78 -4.75 2.08
C PHE A 312 -2.82 -5.77 1.63
N LEU A 313 -3.35 -5.60 0.42
CA LEU A 313 -4.32 -6.53 -0.13
C LEU A 313 -3.69 -7.44 -1.19
N MET A 314 -4.14 -8.68 -1.20
CA MET A 314 -3.83 -9.69 -2.20
C MET A 314 -5.13 -10.06 -2.91
N ALA A 315 -5.25 -9.71 -4.17
CA ALA A 315 -6.45 -9.97 -4.97
C ALA A 315 -6.15 -10.99 -6.08
N SER A 316 -6.99 -12.02 -6.16
CA SER A 316 -7.03 -12.94 -7.29
C SER A 316 -8.17 -12.49 -8.20
N ILE A 317 -7.88 -12.19 -9.46
CA ILE A 317 -8.82 -11.51 -10.36
C ILE A 317 -8.92 -12.28 -11.70
N THR A 318 -10.14 -12.48 -12.16
CA THR A 318 -10.49 -12.91 -13.52
C THR A 318 -11.42 -11.85 -14.13
N PRO A 319 -11.68 -11.87 -15.46
CA PRO A 319 -12.54 -10.89 -16.11
C PRO A 319 -13.93 -10.72 -15.47
N THR A 320 -14.47 -11.76 -14.81
CA THR A 320 -15.81 -11.70 -14.19
C THR A 320 -15.85 -11.92 -12.67
N LYS A 321 -14.81 -12.51 -12.06
CA LYS A 321 -14.75 -12.81 -10.63
C LYS A 321 -13.53 -12.18 -9.96
N HIS A 322 -13.60 -12.02 -8.65
CA HIS A 322 -12.49 -11.59 -7.83
C HIS A 322 -12.63 -12.18 -6.44
N GLU A 323 -11.51 -12.37 -5.76
CA GLU A 323 -11.44 -12.65 -4.34
C GLU A 323 -10.31 -11.81 -3.75
N VAL A 324 -10.50 -11.26 -2.55
CA VAL A 324 -9.55 -10.34 -1.91
C VAL A 324 -9.21 -10.82 -0.51
N PHE A 325 -7.92 -10.89 -0.21
CA PHE A 325 -7.39 -11.25 1.09
C PHE A 325 -6.58 -10.08 1.66
N LYS A 326 -6.85 -9.70 2.92
CA LYS A 326 -6.05 -8.72 3.65
C LYS A 326 -4.87 -9.41 4.33
N CYS A 327 -3.65 -9.02 3.98
CA CYS A 327 -2.43 -9.51 4.60
C CYS A 327 -1.88 -8.48 5.58
N ASN A 328 -1.85 -8.82 6.87
CA ASN A 328 -1.24 -7.97 7.89
C ASN A 328 0.28 -8.03 7.79
N MET A 329 0.93 -6.88 7.93
CA MET A 329 2.38 -6.78 8.00
C MET A 329 2.87 -6.98 9.44
N LEU A 330 4.19 -7.11 9.59
CA LEU A 330 4.81 -7.18 10.90
C LEU A 330 4.39 -5.98 11.75
N GLU A 331 3.89 -6.22 12.96
CA GLU A 331 3.47 -5.14 13.85
C GLU A 331 4.69 -4.44 14.46
N GLN A 332 4.65 -3.11 14.50
CA GLN A 332 5.71 -2.31 15.11
C GLN A 332 5.97 -2.73 16.57
N GLN A 333 4.89 -3.02 17.30
CA GLN A 333 4.97 -3.36 18.72
C GLN A 333 5.69 -4.69 18.95
N LEU A 334 5.60 -5.64 18.01
CA LEU A 334 6.31 -6.91 18.10
C LEU A 334 7.83 -6.70 18.03
N VAL A 335 8.29 -5.85 17.10
CA VAL A 335 9.70 -5.49 16.97
C VAL A 335 10.19 -4.76 18.21
N TYR A 336 9.42 -3.79 18.71
CA TYR A 336 9.82 -2.97 19.86
C TYR A 336 9.89 -3.83 21.13
N SER A 337 8.88 -4.67 21.34
CA SER A 337 8.83 -5.58 22.49
C SER A 337 9.98 -6.60 22.43
N THR A 338 10.33 -7.11 21.25
CA THR A 338 11.46 -8.03 21.09
C THR A 338 12.78 -7.37 21.49
N TYR A 339 13.03 -6.12 21.08
CA TYR A 339 14.21 -5.38 21.50
C TYR A 339 14.23 -5.07 23.00
N ILE A 340 13.10 -4.61 23.55
CA ILE A 340 12.99 -4.29 24.99
C ILE A 340 13.23 -5.54 25.84
N ILE A 341 12.60 -6.66 25.51
CA ILE A 341 12.78 -7.93 26.22
C ILE A 341 14.24 -8.39 26.10
N SER A 342 14.84 -8.31 24.92
CA SER A 342 16.24 -8.67 24.71
C SER A 342 17.19 -7.83 25.57
N LEU A 343 16.96 -6.52 25.64
CA LEU A 343 17.73 -5.61 26.52
C LEU A 343 17.54 -5.94 28.00
N ALA A 344 16.32 -6.23 28.44
CA ALA A 344 16.05 -6.64 29.81
C ALA A 344 16.78 -7.94 30.18
N VAL A 345 16.75 -8.95 29.29
CA VAL A 345 17.49 -10.21 29.48
C VAL A 345 19.00 -9.96 29.54
N LEU A 346 19.54 -9.12 28.65
CA LEU A 346 20.96 -8.74 28.67
C LEU A 346 21.35 -8.06 29.99
N ALA A 347 20.53 -7.13 30.50
CA ALA A 347 20.78 -6.46 31.77
C ALA A 347 20.77 -7.43 32.95
N LEU A 348 19.80 -8.35 33.00
CA LEU A 348 19.73 -9.38 34.04
C LEU A 348 20.95 -10.32 33.99
N LEU A 349 21.42 -10.69 32.80
CA LEU A 349 22.63 -11.49 32.63
C LEU A 349 23.89 -10.76 33.09
N LEU A 350 24.01 -9.46 32.80
CA LEU A 350 25.12 -8.63 33.27
C LEU A 350 25.14 -8.56 34.79
N ILE A 351 23.99 -8.30 35.42
CA ILE A 351 23.86 -8.26 36.89
C ILE A 351 24.27 -9.61 37.49
N TRP A 352 23.76 -10.71 36.93
CA TRP A 352 24.10 -12.07 37.37
C TRP A 352 25.59 -12.36 37.29
N ASP A 353 26.26 -11.96 36.20
CA ASP A 353 27.69 -12.14 36.04
C ASP A 353 28.51 -11.29 37.00
N CYS A 354 28.12 -10.03 37.21
CA CYS A 354 28.73 -9.16 38.20
C CYS A 354 28.64 -9.76 39.61
N ILE A 355 27.46 -10.28 39.99
CA ILE A 355 27.27 -10.95 41.28
C ILE A 355 28.20 -12.16 41.41
N LYS A 356 28.29 -13.01 40.36
CA LYS A 356 29.19 -14.18 40.38
C LYS A 356 30.66 -13.78 40.48
N ILE A 357 31.08 -12.72 39.79
CA ILE A 357 32.45 -12.20 39.87
C ILE A 357 32.75 -11.70 41.28
N LEU A 358 31.84 -10.91 41.87
CA LEU A 358 31.97 -10.41 43.25
C LEU A 358 32.03 -11.55 44.27
N GLN A 359 31.17 -12.57 44.14
CA GLN A 359 31.20 -13.75 45.00
C GLN A 359 32.54 -14.49 44.90
N ASN A 360 33.04 -14.72 43.69
CA ASN A 360 34.34 -15.38 43.47
C ASN A 360 35.51 -14.57 44.03
N LEU A 361 35.46 -13.24 43.94
CA LEU A 361 36.46 -12.36 44.56
C LEU A 361 36.39 -12.47 46.08
N CYS A 362 35.21 -12.37 46.69
CA CYS A 362 35.02 -12.51 48.14
C CYS A 362 35.51 -13.86 48.69
N VAL A 363 35.28 -14.97 47.98
CA VAL A 363 35.79 -16.29 48.35
C VAL A 363 37.32 -16.31 48.32
N LYS A 364 37.94 -15.81 47.23
CA LYS A 364 39.41 -15.72 47.15
C LYS A 364 40.03 -14.85 48.23
N THR A 365 39.37 -13.77 48.66
CA THR A 365 39.86 -12.93 49.76
C THR A 365 39.79 -13.64 51.11
N LYS A 366 38.71 -14.40 51.36
CA LYS A 366 38.58 -15.23 52.58
C LYS A 366 39.63 -16.33 52.65
N ASP A 367 39.96 -16.97 51.52
CA ASP A 367 40.99 -18.01 51.49
C ASP A 367 42.39 -17.44 51.72
N LYS A 368 42.69 -16.24 51.20
CA LYS A 368 43.96 -15.54 51.50
C LYS A 368 44.12 -15.15 52.97
N ASN A 369 43.03 -14.77 53.64
CA ASN A 369 43.06 -14.39 55.06
C ASN A 369 43.11 -15.60 56.02
N LYS A 370 42.99 -16.84 55.54
CA LYS A 370 43.14 -18.07 56.35
C LYS A 370 44.56 -18.67 56.31
N ILE A 371 45.43 -18.16 55.45
CA ILE A 371 46.79 -18.68 55.22
C ILE A 371 47.86 -17.79 55.89
N ASN A 372 47.45 -16.64 56.45
CA ASN A 372 48.19 -15.87 57.44
C ASN A 372 47.58 -16.11 58.82
#